data_AF-A0A9D6R0L5-F1
#
_entry.id   AF-A0A9D6R0L5-F1
#
_cell.length_a   1.000
_cell.length_b   1.000
_cell.length_c   1.000
_cell.angle_alpha   90.00
_cell.angle_beta   90.00
_cell.angle_gamma   90.00
#
_symmetry.space_group_name_H-M   'P 1'
#
loop_
_entity.id
_entity.type
_entity.pdbx_description
1 polymer ?
#
loop_
_entity_poly.entity_id
_entity_poly.type
_entity_poly.pdbx_seq_one_letter_code
_entity_poly.pdbx_strand_id
1 'polypeptide(L)' 'MHVRKLRLLTPGPTPLYPPAVRAMGAEMHHRTEDFRRAYRTVLEDLKYFMGTRNDVV' A
#
# COMPACT_ATOMS: atom_id res chain seq x y z
N MET A 1 19.66 -4.42 -19.48
CA MET A 1 18.55 -3.44 -19.41
C MET A 1 19.06 -2.17 -18.74
N HIS A 2 18.98 -1.01 -19.41
CA HIS A 2 19.35 0.26 -18.80
C HIS A 2 18.12 0.80 -18.04
N VAL A 3 18.10 0.68 -16.71
CA VAL A 3 16.98 1.18 -15.89
C VAL A 3 17.14 2.70 -15.74
N ARG A 4 16.33 3.48 -16.46
CA ARG A 4 16.23 4.93 -16.22
C ARG A 4 15.59 5.16 -14.85
N LYS A 5 16.30 5.82 -13.94
CA LYS A 5 15.73 6.26 -12.65
C LYS A 5 14.67 7.32 -12.93
N LEU A 6 13.40 6.98 -12.75
CA LEU A 6 12.29 7.91 -12.85
C LEU A 6 12.38 8.94 -11.72
N ARG A 7 12.44 10.24 -12.07
CA ARG A 7 12.43 11.35 -11.13
C ARG A 7 11.17 12.20 -11.37
N LEU A 8 10.07 11.83 -10.71
CA LEU A 8 8.87 12.66 -10.67
C LEU A 8 9.02 13.67 -9.53
N LEU A 9 9.21 14.95 -9.88
CA LEU A 9 9.37 16.05 -8.93
C LEU A 9 8.12 16.94 -8.86
N THR A 10 6.97 16.38 -9.25
CA THR A 10 5.65 16.97 -9.07
C THR A 10 5.15 16.75 -7.64
N PRO A 11 4.28 17.63 -7.09
CA PRO A 11 3.71 17.45 -5.75
C PRO A 11 2.75 16.24 -5.63
N GLY A 12 2.49 15.56 -6.74
CA GLY A 12 1.60 14.42 -6.85
C GLY A 12 1.09 14.31 -8.29
N PRO A 13 1.14 13.12 -8.94
CA PRO A 13 1.72 11.87 -8.45
C PRO A 13 3.25 11.94 -8.30
N THR A 14 3.80 11.19 -7.34
CA THR A 14 5.25 11.06 -7.06
C THR A 14 5.73 9.62 -7.35
N PRO A 15 7.04 9.33 -7.35
CA PRO A 15 7.52 7.97 -7.56
C PRO A 15 6.99 7.03 -6.48
N LEU A 16 6.50 5.85 -6.87
CA LEU A 16 5.97 4.86 -5.94
C LEU A 16 7.07 4.33 -5.01
N TYR A 17 6.68 4.02 -3.78
CA TYR A 17 7.52 3.32 -2.83
C TYR A 17 7.97 1.96 -3.41
N PRO A 18 9.28 1.65 -3.55
CA PRO A 18 9.73 0.48 -4.30
C PRO A 18 9.17 -0.88 -3.81
N PRO A 19 8.98 -1.12 -2.49
CA PRO A 19 8.30 -2.32 -2.01
C PRO A 19 6.84 -2.43 -2.45
N ALA A 20 6.11 -1.32 -2.57
CA ALA A 20 4.73 -1.32 -3.05
C ALA A 20 4.67 -1.78 -4.51
N VAL A 21 5.61 -1.33 -5.35
CA VAL A 21 5.71 -1.79 -6.76
C VAL A 21 5.92 -3.30 -6.84
N ARG A 22 6.73 -3.88 -5.94
CA ARG A 22 6.91 -5.34 -5.88
C ARG A 22 5.65 -6.07 -5.42
N ALA A 23 4.92 -5.50 -4.47
CA ALA A 23 3.69 -6.09 -3.94
C ALA A 23 2.52 -6.03 -4.93
N MET A 24 2.48 -5.07 -5.85
CA MET A 24 1.39 -4.92 -6.84
C MET A 24 1.22 -6.12 -7.77
N GLY A 25 2.25 -6.94 -7.96
CA GLY A 25 2.15 -8.17 -8.75
C GLY A 25 1.51 -9.35 -8.00
N ALA A 26 1.20 -9.21 -6.72
CA ALA A 26 0.56 -10.27 -5.94
C ALA A 26 -0.93 -10.37 -6.29
N GLU A 27 -1.38 -11.57 -6.66
CA GLU A 27 -2.80 -11.85 -6.86
C GLU A 27 -3.47 -12.29 -5.55
N MET A 28 -4.66 -11.74 -5.28
CA MET A 28 -5.40 -12.05 -4.08
C MET A 28 -6.90 -11.91 -4.33
N HIS A 29 -7.65 -12.99 -4.12
CA HIS A 29 -9.11 -12.96 -4.27
C HIS A 29 -9.76 -12.39 -3.00
N HIS A 30 -10.66 -11.41 -3.16
CA HIS A 30 -11.25 -10.64 -2.05
C HIS A 30 -12.05 -11.47 -1.02
N ARG A 31 -12.42 -12.72 -1.34
CA ARG A 31 -13.12 -13.62 -0.40
C ARG A 31 -12.21 -14.60 0.33
N THR A 32 -10.89 -14.56 0.10
CA THR A 32 -9.94 -15.44 0.79
C THR A 32 -9.58 -14.93 2.16
N GLU A 33 -9.09 -15.83 3.01
CA GLU A 33 -8.62 -15.45 4.34
C GLU A 33 -7.37 -14.57 4.29
N ASP A 34 -6.52 -14.75 3.27
CA ASP A 34 -5.34 -13.90 3.05
C ASP A 34 -5.74 -12.45 2.80
N PHE A 35 -6.80 -12.21 2.01
CA PHE A 35 -7.34 -10.87 1.81
C PHE A 35 -7.88 -10.26 3.09
N ARG A 36 -8.67 -11.02 3.84
CA ARG A 36 -9.23 -10.55 5.11
C ARG A 36 -8.14 -10.23 6.13
N ARG A 37 -7.03 -10.96 6.11
CA ARG A 37 -5.86 -10.70 6.97
C ARG A 37 -5.18 -9.41 6.55
N ALA A 38 -4.85 -9.25 5.27
CA ALA A 38 -4.24 -8.04 4.74
C ALA A 38 -5.10 -6.79 5.01
N TYR A 39 -6.41 -6.89 4.79
CA TYR A 39 -7.36 -5.82 5.07
C TYR A 39 -7.34 -5.38 6.54
N ARG A 40 -7.40 -6.34 7.47
CA ARG A 40 -7.31 -6.05 8.92
C ARG A 40 -6.00 -5.37 9.30
N THR A 41 -4.88 -5.81 8.75
CA THR A 41 -3.58 -5.16 8.99
C THR A 41 -3.59 -3.71 8.50
N VAL A 42 -4.10 -3.45 7.30
CA VAL A 42 -4.18 -2.08 6.76
C VAL A 42 -5.01 -1.16 7.64
N LEU A 43 -6.15 -1.63 8.17
CA LEU A 43 -6.99 -0.81 9.05
C LEU A 43 -6.27 -0.42 10.36
N GLU A 44 -5.53 -1.35 10.96
CA GLU A 44 -4.77 -1.08 12.18
C GLU A 44 -3.57 -0.16 11.92
N ASP A 45 -2.87 -0.35 10.81
CA ASP A 45 -1.78 0.54 10.40
C ASP A 45 -2.29 1.97 10.13
N LEU A 46 -3.49 2.12 9.56
CA LEU A 46 -4.13 3.42 9.37
C LEU A 46 -4.51 4.09 10.69
N LYS A 47 -5.02 3.34 11.68
CA LYS A 47 -5.28 3.88 13.02
C LYS A 47 -4.00 4.41 13.66
N TYR A 48 -2.92 3.64 13.56
CA TYR A 48 -1.60 4.03 14.05
C TYR A 48 -1.10 5.29 13.35
N PHE A 49 -1.12 5.31 12.01
CA PHE A 49 -0.66 6.43 11.19
C PHE A 49 -1.45 7.72 11.46
N MET A 50 -2.77 7.61 11.58
CA MET A 50 -3.65 8.75 11.86
C MET A 50 -3.70 9.14 13.34
N GLY A 51 -3.07 8.37 14.23
CA GLY A 51 -3.08 8.62 15.68
C GLY A 51 -4.47 8.54 16.31
N THR A 52 -5.37 7.71 15.77
CA THR A 52 -6.77 7.63 16.20
C THR A 52 -7.11 6.28 16.84
N ARG A 53 -8.12 6.30 17.70
CA ARG A 53 -8.77 5.09 18.26
C ARG A 53 -10.16 4.84 17.66
N ASN A 54 -10.63 5.74 16.80
CA ASN A 54 -11.90 5.56 16.10
C ASN A 54 -11.78 4.42 15.10
N ASP A 55 -12.92 3.86 14.72
CA ASP A 55 -12.97 2.91 13.63
C ASP A 55 -12.53 3.57 12.32
N VAL A 56 -11.72 2.84 11.57
CA VAL A 56 -11.31 3.16 10.21
C VAL A 56 -11.99 2.11 9.33
N VAL A 57 -12.77 2.57 8.35
CA VAL A 57 -13.60 1.73 7.48
C VAL A 57 -13.15 1.83 6.03
#